data_AF-A0A7R7XYD5-F1
#
_entry.id   AF-A0A7R7XYD5-F1
#
_cell.length_a   1.000
_cell.length_b   1.000
_cell.length_c   1.000
_cell.angle_alpha   90.00
_cell.angle_beta   90.00
_cell.angle_gamma   90.00
#
_symmetry.space_group_name_H-M   'P 1'
#
loop_
_entity.id
_entity.type
_entity.pdbx_description
1 polymer ?
#
loop_
_entity_poly.entity_id
_entity_poly.type
_entity_poly.pdbx_seq_one_letter_code
_entity_poly.pdbx_strand_id
1 'polypeptide(L)'
;MSTTTTTTTTVPPGRLFAHGTDVHYGDFRDDLLRDGVAVVKNAVPRERALKYADEIHEWLEGFNLGYSRNDPSTIHKDHLPDINEKGMCLGYAVSHESFTWAVRQEPGVVRAFEAVYDTPDLIVSFDSVNIGFPNRADVKPNTPWPHQDQDPAKPGFRCLQGLVNLLPNGADDGGLIVCKGAHLLSEEFHEVFKDEERIWSWTKEWYGFTDAGRKWLQDKGCEWTKITAEPGDLLLWDSRTPHYNLSSKTSQPRFCVYTCYMPVADASEEQLLTKKMAFEETKMTTHWPNAMHVVELPVYRNGEPDPYNRHSPRKPVQLSERGFKLTGIPYIKAAV
;
A
#
# COMPACT_ATOMS: atom_id res chain seq x y z
N MET A 1 28.85 -27.05 34.44
CA MET A 1 27.60 -26.29 34.23
C MET A 1 27.95 -25.14 33.30
N SER A 2 27.44 -25.15 32.07
CA SER A 2 27.72 -24.09 31.09
C SER A 2 26.64 -23.02 31.24
N THR A 3 27.03 -21.84 31.70
CA THR A 3 26.16 -20.69 31.83
C THR A 3 25.94 -20.10 30.44
N THR A 4 24.75 -20.34 29.88
CA THR A 4 24.31 -19.65 28.67
C THR A 4 23.91 -18.23 29.06
N THR A 5 24.77 -17.27 28.76
CA THR A 5 24.46 -15.84 28.91
C THR A 5 23.49 -15.46 27.78
N THR A 6 22.20 -15.39 28.08
CA THR A 6 21.22 -14.81 27.17
C THR A 6 21.45 -13.30 27.16
N THR A 7 22.19 -12.82 26.16
CA THR A 7 22.32 -11.38 25.91
C THR A 7 20.98 -10.90 25.38
N THR A 8 20.14 -10.37 26.26
CA THR A 8 18.91 -9.67 25.86
C THR A 8 19.34 -8.35 25.25
N THR A 9 19.55 -8.32 23.93
CA THR A 9 19.78 -7.07 23.20
C THR A 9 18.49 -6.25 23.30
N THR A 10 18.45 -5.27 24.20
CA THR A 10 17.31 -4.38 24.33
C THR A 10 17.21 -3.55 23.06
N VAL A 11 16.13 -3.75 22.29
CA VAL A 11 15.79 -2.91 21.14
C VAL A 11 15.73 -1.46 21.59
N PRO A 12 16.49 -0.54 20.98
CA PRO A 12 16.50 0.85 21.42
C PRO A 12 15.16 1.53 21.05
N PRO A 13 14.62 2.41 21.93
CA PRO A 13 13.35 3.09 21.69
C PRO A 13 13.48 4.12 20.57
N GLY A 14 12.36 4.45 19.93
CA GLY A 14 12.25 5.40 18.84
C GLY A 14 11.88 4.77 17.50
N ARG A 15 11.54 5.63 16.53
CA ARG A 15 11.20 5.22 15.16
C ARG A 15 12.34 4.45 14.50
N LEU A 16 12.01 3.68 13.47
CA LEU A 16 12.94 2.81 12.71
C LEU A 16 14.34 3.39 12.46
N PHE A 17 14.46 4.64 12.04
CA PHE A 17 15.74 5.29 11.72
C PHE A 17 16.31 6.17 12.85
N ALA A 18 15.74 6.14 14.06
CA ALA A 18 16.15 7.01 15.17
C ALA A 18 17.62 6.82 15.59
N HIS A 19 18.18 5.64 15.34
CA HIS A 19 19.58 5.29 15.64
C HIS A 19 20.40 5.02 14.37
N GLY A 20 19.98 5.58 13.23
CA GLY A 20 20.58 5.31 11.92
C GLY A 20 20.27 3.91 11.39
N THR A 21 21.14 3.39 10.54
CA THR A 21 20.99 2.08 9.88
C THR A 21 21.81 0.96 10.52
N ASP A 22 22.69 1.29 11.46
CA ASP A 22 23.63 0.33 12.09
C ASP A 22 23.02 -0.41 13.30
N VAL A 23 21.77 -0.10 13.64
CA VAL A 23 21.02 -0.77 14.70
C VAL A 23 20.50 -2.13 14.22
N HIS A 24 20.46 -3.10 15.13
CA HIS A 24 19.90 -4.43 14.88
C HIS A 24 18.69 -4.69 15.79
N TYR A 25 17.52 -4.86 15.17
CA TYR A 25 16.24 -5.09 15.83
C TYR A 25 15.96 -6.58 16.08
N GLY A 26 16.50 -7.47 15.26
CA GLY A 26 16.25 -8.92 15.32
C GLY A 26 14.93 -9.34 14.67
N ASP A 27 14.35 -8.49 13.82
CA ASP A 27 13.08 -8.72 13.13
C ASP A 27 13.04 -8.04 11.75
N PHE A 28 11.86 -7.97 11.12
CA PHE A 28 11.65 -7.41 9.78
C PHE A 28 12.14 -5.95 9.62
N ARG A 29 12.33 -5.20 10.70
CA ARG A 29 12.88 -3.84 10.66
C ARG A 29 14.31 -3.82 10.16
N ASP A 30 15.09 -4.88 10.39
CA ASP A 30 16.45 -5.02 9.84
C ASP A 30 16.43 -5.03 8.31
N ASP A 31 15.41 -5.67 7.71
CA ASP A 31 15.23 -5.68 6.26
C ASP A 31 14.80 -4.30 5.73
N LEU A 32 13.95 -3.57 6.47
CA LEU A 32 13.60 -2.19 6.11
C LEU A 32 14.81 -1.26 6.14
N LEU A 33 15.69 -1.37 7.14
CA LEU A 33 16.91 -0.57 7.21
C LEU A 33 17.84 -0.87 6.03
N ARG A 34 18.08 -2.14 5.76
CA ARG A 34 19.04 -2.62 4.76
C ARG A 34 18.53 -2.46 3.33
N ASP A 35 17.31 -2.93 3.06
CA ASP A 35 16.78 -3.09 1.69
C ASP A 35 15.70 -2.05 1.34
N GLY A 36 15.16 -1.32 2.33
CA GLY A 36 14.05 -0.38 2.12
C GLY A 36 12.69 -1.07 1.97
N VAL A 37 12.67 -2.40 2.08
CA VAL A 37 11.50 -3.27 1.91
C VAL A 37 11.57 -4.42 2.90
N ALA A 38 10.43 -4.87 3.41
CA ALA A 38 10.35 -6.06 4.24
C ALA A 38 9.04 -6.82 4.01
N VAL A 39 9.06 -8.12 4.32
CA VAL A 39 7.87 -8.97 4.32
C VAL A 39 7.61 -9.47 5.74
N VAL A 40 6.52 -9.01 6.35
CA VAL A 40 6.06 -9.50 7.64
C VAL A 40 5.17 -10.72 7.39
N LYS A 41 5.73 -11.90 7.67
CA LYS A 41 5.06 -13.17 7.43
C LYS A 41 3.84 -13.33 8.32
N ASN A 42 2.72 -13.81 7.74
CA ASN A 42 1.51 -14.15 8.49
C ASN A 42 0.99 -12.99 9.37
N ALA A 43 1.11 -11.75 8.88
CA ALA A 43 0.53 -10.57 9.55
C ALA A 43 -1.00 -10.69 9.66
N VAL A 44 -1.61 -11.35 8.68
CA VAL A 44 -2.97 -11.87 8.69
C VAL A 44 -2.89 -13.39 8.57
N PRO A 45 -3.60 -14.17 9.42
CA PRO A 45 -3.74 -15.61 9.25
C PRO A 45 -4.23 -15.96 7.85
N ARG A 46 -3.57 -16.93 7.21
CA ARG A 46 -3.87 -17.37 5.82
C ARG A 46 -5.36 -17.53 5.53
N GLU A 47 -6.08 -18.22 6.41
CA GLU A 47 -7.52 -18.48 6.23
C GLU A 47 -8.35 -17.19 6.19
N ARG A 48 -8.00 -16.18 7.01
CA ARG A 48 -8.68 -14.87 6.99
C ARG A 48 -8.33 -14.10 5.73
N ALA A 49 -7.06 -14.13 5.30
CA ALA A 49 -6.64 -13.48 4.05
C ALA A 49 -7.38 -14.06 2.83
N LEU A 50 -7.52 -15.38 2.75
CA LEU A 50 -8.28 -16.04 1.69
C LEU A 50 -9.78 -15.72 1.76
N LYS A 51 -10.35 -15.65 2.98
CA LYS A 51 -11.73 -15.19 3.14
C LYS A 51 -11.94 -13.76 2.62
N TYR A 52 -11.00 -12.85 2.85
CA TYR A 52 -11.08 -11.49 2.28
C TYR A 52 -11.00 -11.52 0.75
N ALA A 53 -10.17 -12.40 0.16
CA ALA A 53 -10.15 -12.59 -1.28
C ALA A 53 -11.50 -13.11 -1.81
N ASP A 54 -12.15 -14.03 -1.10
CA ASP A 54 -13.49 -14.51 -1.44
C ASP A 54 -14.54 -13.39 -1.38
N GLU A 55 -14.48 -12.52 -0.37
CA GLU A 55 -15.36 -11.35 -0.24
C GLU A 55 -15.14 -10.33 -1.37
N ILE A 56 -13.90 -10.17 -1.88
CA ILE A 56 -13.60 -9.37 -3.08
C ILE A 56 -14.23 -10.00 -4.32
N HIS A 57 -14.12 -11.32 -4.49
CA HIS A 57 -14.80 -11.98 -5.61
C HIS A 57 -16.32 -11.83 -5.52
N GLU A 58 -16.93 -11.97 -4.33
CA GLU A 58 -18.36 -11.71 -4.13
C GLU A 58 -18.72 -10.25 -4.44
N TRP A 59 -17.79 -9.32 -4.18
CA TRP A 59 -17.92 -7.91 -4.52
C TRP A 59 -17.97 -7.66 -6.02
N LEU A 60 -17.08 -8.32 -6.77
CA LEU A 60 -17.05 -8.28 -8.23
C LEU A 60 -18.31 -8.90 -8.84
N GLU A 61 -18.69 -10.10 -8.39
CA GLU A 61 -19.89 -10.82 -8.85
C GLU A 61 -21.16 -10.00 -8.58
N GLY A 62 -21.22 -9.31 -7.44
CA GLY A 62 -22.36 -8.47 -7.05
C GLY A 62 -22.60 -7.22 -7.92
N PHE A 63 -21.72 -6.91 -8.89
CA PHE A 63 -22.04 -5.92 -9.93
C PHE A 63 -23.04 -6.44 -10.97
N ASN A 64 -23.25 -7.76 -11.05
CA ASN A 64 -24.11 -8.41 -12.04
C ASN A 64 -23.73 -8.07 -13.50
N LEU A 65 -22.45 -7.81 -13.75
CA LEU A 65 -21.89 -7.53 -15.08
C LEU A 65 -21.51 -8.81 -15.86
N GLY A 66 -21.61 -9.97 -15.22
CA GLY A 66 -21.30 -11.28 -15.83
C GLY A 66 -19.95 -11.89 -15.43
N TYR A 67 -19.18 -11.23 -14.55
CA TYR A 67 -17.99 -11.84 -13.97
C TYR A 67 -18.34 -13.10 -13.15
N SER A 68 -17.56 -14.16 -13.33
CA SER A 68 -17.61 -15.40 -12.54
C SER A 68 -16.20 -15.81 -12.17
N ARG A 69 -15.94 -16.00 -10.86
CA ARG A 69 -14.60 -16.44 -10.39
C ARG A 69 -14.17 -17.82 -10.92
N ASN A 70 -15.14 -18.63 -11.35
CA ASN A 70 -14.92 -19.98 -11.84
C ASN A 70 -14.79 -20.06 -13.37
N ASP A 71 -14.91 -18.93 -14.07
CA ASP A 71 -14.80 -18.87 -15.52
C ASP A 71 -13.84 -17.73 -15.94
N PRO A 72 -12.56 -18.06 -16.21
CA PRO A 72 -11.57 -17.08 -16.65
C PRO A 72 -11.93 -16.31 -17.93
N SER A 73 -12.82 -16.83 -18.77
CA SER A 73 -13.28 -16.13 -19.98
C SER A 73 -14.11 -14.88 -19.66
N THR A 74 -14.69 -14.82 -18.46
CA THR A 74 -15.42 -13.65 -17.96
C THR A 74 -14.51 -12.54 -17.44
N ILE A 75 -13.19 -12.74 -17.42
CA ILE A 75 -12.24 -11.72 -16.99
C ILE A 75 -12.02 -10.71 -18.14
N HIS A 76 -12.96 -9.78 -18.26
CA HIS A 76 -12.98 -8.75 -19.31
C HIS A 76 -13.61 -7.47 -18.76
N LYS A 77 -13.24 -6.29 -19.28
CA LYS A 77 -13.76 -4.98 -18.83
C LYS A 77 -15.29 -4.86 -18.90
N ASP A 78 -15.91 -5.60 -19.82
CA ASP A 78 -17.37 -5.60 -19.98
C ASP A 78 -18.07 -6.35 -18.85
N HIS A 79 -17.35 -7.23 -18.15
CA HIS A 79 -17.86 -8.06 -17.05
C HIS A 79 -17.40 -7.60 -15.67
N LEU A 80 -16.49 -6.63 -15.60
CA LEU A 80 -15.86 -6.15 -14.38
C LEU A 80 -16.20 -4.68 -14.12
N PRO A 81 -16.17 -4.23 -12.85
CA PRO A 81 -16.05 -2.80 -12.56
C PRO A 81 -14.75 -2.25 -13.15
N ASP A 82 -14.68 -0.92 -13.24
CA ASP A 82 -13.47 -0.23 -13.70
C ASP A 82 -12.27 -0.57 -12.80
N ILE A 83 -11.29 -1.21 -13.44
CA ILE A 83 -10.01 -1.63 -12.88
C ILE A 83 -8.98 -1.31 -13.95
N ASN A 84 -8.02 -0.44 -13.61
CA ASN A 84 -7.04 0.01 -14.59
C ASN A 84 -5.99 -1.08 -14.91
N GLU A 85 -5.10 -0.79 -15.86
CA GLU A 85 -4.06 -1.71 -16.32
C GLU A 85 -3.09 -2.17 -15.23
N LYS A 86 -2.96 -1.38 -14.16
CA LYS A 86 -2.12 -1.68 -12.99
C LYS A 86 -2.84 -2.54 -11.96
N GLY A 87 -4.08 -2.94 -12.23
CA GLY A 87 -4.95 -3.68 -11.32
C GLY A 87 -5.57 -2.81 -10.24
N MET A 88 -5.53 -1.48 -10.33
CA MET A 88 -6.07 -0.61 -9.29
C MET A 88 -7.57 -0.43 -9.47
N CYS A 89 -8.33 -0.69 -8.41
CA CYS A 89 -9.73 -0.29 -8.31
C CYS A 89 -9.82 0.93 -7.40
N LEU A 90 -10.16 2.09 -7.98
CA LEU A 90 -10.13 3.39 -7.30
C LEU A 90 -11.52 3.93 -6.95
N GLY A 91 -12.58 3.32 -7.50
CA GLY A 91 -13.96 3.79 -7.38
C GLY A 91 -14.83 2.96 -6.46
N TYR A 92 -16.15 3.12 -6.60
CA TYR A 92 -17.16 2.22 -6.02
C TYR A 92 -17.13 2.10 -4.49
N ALA A 93 -16.62 3.12 -3.79
CA ALA A 93 -16.38 3.11 -2.35
C ALA A 93 -15.53 1.91 -1.86
N VAL A 94 -14.70 1.31 -2.73
CA VAL A 94 -13.93 0.09 -2.42
C VAL A 94 -12.98 0.27 -1.24
N SER A 95 -12.47 1.50 -1.06
CA SER A 95 -11.63 1.89 0.08
C SER A 95 -12.36 1.82 1.42
N HIS A 96 -13.70 1.73 1.43
CA HIS A 96 -14.53 1.63 2.63
C HIS A 96 -15.35 0.33 2.69
N GLU A 97 -15.13 -0.62 1.77
CA GLU A 97 -15.77 -1.93 1.87
C GLU A 97 -15.38 -2.69 3.15
N SER A 98 -16.28 -3.57 3.58
CA SER A 98 -16.10 -4.33 4.83
C SER A 98 -14.82 -5.17 4.86
N PHE A 99 -14.43 -5.80 3.75
CA PHE A 99 -13.17 -6.54 3.64
C PHE A 99 -11.95 -5.62 3.74
N THR A 100 -12.02 -4.40 3.19
CA THR A 100 -10.94 -3.41 3.26
C THR A 100 -10.69 -2.97 4.70
N TRP A 101 -11.76 -2.66 5.44
CA TRP A 101 -11.65 -2.31 6.86
C TRP A 101 -11.27 -3.49 7.74
N ALA A 102 -11.73 -4.70 7.43
CA ALA A 102 -11.33 -5.90 8.14
C ALA A 102 -9.80 -6.10 8.07
N VAL A 103 -9.20 -5.91 6.89
CA VAL A 103 -7.74 -5.98 6.70
C VAL A 103 -7.00 -4.87 7.47
N ARG A 104 -7.48 -3.62 7.40
CA ARG A 104 -6.84 -2.48 8.09
C ARG A 104 -6.83 -2.60 9.61
N GLN A 105 -7.71 -3.39 10.21
CA GLN A 105 -7.73 -3.57 11.66
C GLN A 105 -7.11 -4.90 12.11
N GLU A 106 -6.44 -5.62 11.20
CA GLU A 106 -5.77 -6.86 11.54
C GLU A 106 -4.64 -6.63 12.55
N PRO A 107 -4.63 -7.33 13.71
CA PRO A 107 -3.65 -7.06 14.75
C PRO A 107 -2.19 -7.22 14.32
N GLY A 108 -1.88 -8.21 13.48
CA GLY A 108 -0.51 -8.41 12.98
C GLY A 108 -0.08 -7.32 11.99
N VAL A 109 -1.02 -6.72 11.27
CA VAL A 109 -0.75 -5.57 10.40
C VAL A 109 -0.45 -4.35 11.25
N VAL A 110 -1.36 -4.01 12.16
CA VAL A 110 -1.22 -2.81 13.00
C VAL A 110 0.06 -2.88 13.84
N ARG A 111 0.35 -4.03 14.47
CA ARG A 111 1.57 -4.21 15.29
C ARG A 111 2.87 -4.01 14.49
N ALA A 112 2.90 -4.34 13.21
CA ALA A 112 4.08 -4.11 12.39
C ALA A 112 4.38 -2.60 12.25
N PHE A 113 3.34 -1.79 12.04
CA PHE A 113 3.50 -0.33 12.00
C PHE A 113 3.82 0.26 13.38
N GLU A 114 3.22 -0.25 14.46
CA GLU A 114 3.55 0.17 15.82
C GLU A 114 5.04 -0.06 16.14
N ALA A 115 5.60 -1.20 15.70
CA ALA A 115 7.01 -1.52 15.90
C ALA A 115 7.98 -0.61 15.12
N VAL A 116 7.57 -0.11 13.94
CA VAL A 116 8.36 0.82 13.13
C VAL A 116 8.29 2.24 13.70
N TYR A 117 7.10 2.67 14.12
CA TYR A 117 6.89 4.04 14.60
C TYR A 117 7.09 4.23 16.10
N ASP A 118 7.24 3.12 16.84
CA ASP A 118 7.37 3.08 18.30
C ASP A 118 6.23 3.81 19.04
N THR A 119 5.00 3.58 18.58
CA THR A 119 3.79 4.12 19.21
C THR A 119 2.55 3.31 18.87
N PRO A 120 1.61 3.11 19.82
CA PRO A 120 0.31 2.53 19.53
C PRO A 120 -0.67 3.54 18.91
N ASP A 121 -0.40 4.85 18.97
CA ASP A 121 -1.33 5.87 18.48
C ASP A 121 -1.11 6.10 16.98
N LEU A 122 -1.81 5.30 16.17
CA LEU A 122 -1.72 5.31 14.72
C LEU A 122 -3.06 5.66 14.05
N ILE A 123 -2.96 6.26 12.87
CA ILE A 123 -4.04 6.43 11.89
C ILE A 123 -3.68 5.68 10.60
N VAL A 124 -4.67 5.20 9.85
CA VAL A 124 -4.49 4.41 8.61
C VAL A 124 -4.98 5.17 7.37
N SER A 125 -4.35 5.02 6.21
CA SER A 125 -4.85 5.58 4.95
C SER A 125 -6.17 4.95 4.50
N PHE A 126 -6.98 5.72 3.76
CA PHE A 126 -8.20 5.22 3.10
C PHE A 126 -7.91 4.93 1.63
N ASP A 127 -6.79 4.25 1.38
CA ASP A 127 -6.34 3.90 0.04
C ASP A 127 -7.19 2.79 -0.60
N SER A 128 -6.98 2.63 -1.89
CA SER A 128 -7.58 1.69 -2.81
C SER A 128 -7.23 0.21 -2.56
N VAL A 129 -7.76 -0.65 -3.43
CA VAL A 129 -7.51 -2.09 -3.47
C VAL A 129 -6.94 -2.45 -4.84
N ASN A 130 -5.94 -3.31 -4.86
CA ASN A 130 -5.47 -3.90 -6.11
C ASN A 130 -6.24 -5.20 -6.38
N ILE A 131 -6.88 -5.27 -7.54
CA ILE A 131 -7.59 -6.41 -8.09
C ILE A 131 -6.97 -6.72 -9.45
N GLY A 132 -5.76 -7.29 -9.43
CA GLY A 132 -5.00 -7.64 -10.63
C GLY A 132 -5.42 -9.00 -11.17
N PHE A 133 -6.00 -9.02 -12.37
CA PHE A 133 -6.24 -10.27 -13.10
C PHE A 133 -5.17 -10.51 -14.17
N PRO A 134 -4.75 -11.78 -14.38
CA PRO A 134 -3.84 -12.13 -15.45
C PRO A 134 -4.53 -12.02 -16.82
N ASN A 135 -3.73 -11.97 -17.89
CA ASN A 135 -4.18 -12.16 -19.29
C ASN A 135 -5.29 -11.21 -19.77
N ARG A 136 -5.39 -10.00 -19.22
CA ARG A 136 -6.33 -8.95 -19.65
C ARG A 136 -5.88 -8.28 -20.96
N ALA A 137 -6.22 -8.88 -22.10
CA ALA A 137 -5.92 -8.32 -23.43
C ALA A 137 -6.74 -7.07 -23.79
N ASP A 138 -7.79 -6.79 -23.01
CA ASP A 138 -8.76 -5.71 -23.20
C ASP A 138 -8.37 -4.38 -22.53
N VAL A 139 -7.28 -4.38 -21.76
CA VAL A 139 -6.67 -3.17 -21.16
C VAL A 139 -5.28 -2.93 -21.74
N LYS A 140 -4.74 -1.74 -21.54
CA LYS A 140 -3.37 -1.41 -21.98
C LYS A 140 -2.36 -2.34 -21.29
N PRO A 141 -1.25 -2.71 -21.94
CA PRO A 141 -0.17 -3.41 -21.26
C PRO A 141 0.40 -2.57 -20.10
N ASN A 142 0.57 -3.19 -18.93
CA ASN A 142 1.28 -2.57 -17.81
C ASN A 142 2.80 -2.75 -18.00
N THR A 143 3.47 -1.68 -18.38
CA THR A 143 4.93 -1.63 -18.58
C THR A 143 5.62 -0.99 -17.38
N PRO A 144 6.91 -1.28 -17.09
CA PRO A 144 7.62 -0.72 -15.95
C PRO A 144 7.49 0.80 -15.82
N TRP A 145 7.18 1.27 -14.62
CA TRP A 145 6.89 2.67 -14.28
C TRP A 145 7.52 3.04 -12.93
N PRO A 146 8.85 2.97 -12.81
CA PRO A 146 9.56 3.15 -11.54
C PRO A 146 9.31 4.55 -10.96
N HIS A 147 8.93 4.59 -9.69
CA HIS A 147 8.69 5.84 -8.96
C HIS A 147 9.01 5.67 -7.47
N GLN A 148 9.11 6.79 -6.77
CA GLN A 148 9.02 6.85 -5.31
C GLN A 148 7.85 7.77 -4.95
N ASP A 149 7.23 7.56 -3.79
CA ASP A 149 6.14 8.42 -3.33
C ASP A 149 6.58 9.32 -2.16
N GLN A 150 7.62 10.10 -2.42
CA GLN A 150 8.08 11.11 -1.47
C GLN A 150 8.62 12.32 -2.21
N ASP A 151 8.24 13.51 -1.74
CA ASP A 151 8.75 14.78 -2.20
C ASP A 151 10.29 14.80 -2.18
N PRO A 152 10.96 14.93 -3.34
CA PRO A 152 12.42 15.03 -3.44
C PRO A 152 13.04 16.12 -2.57
N ALA A 153 12.29 17.18 -2.27
CA ALA A 153 12.75 18.29 -1.43
C ALA A 153 12.67 18.01 0.07
N LYS A 154 12.11 16.85 0.48
CA LYS A 154 11.93 16.46 1.88
C LYS A 154 12.64 15.12 2.13
N PRO A 155 13.95 15.14 2.43
CA PRO A 155 14.73 13.93 2.66
C PRO A 155 14.35 13.24 3.97
N GLY A 156 14.94 12.06 4.19
CA GLY A 156 14.72 11.25 5.39
C GLY A 156 13.43 10.41 5.35
N PHE A 157 13.25 9.58 6.37
CA PHE A 157 12.09 8.69 6.48
C PHE A 157 10.83 9.47 6.86
N ARG A 158 9.78 9.42 6.02
CA ARG A 158 8.51 10.14 6.25
C ARG A 158 7.30 9.22 6.26
N CYS A 159 7.27 8.23 5.37
CA CYS A 159 6.13 7.35 5.18
C CYS A 159 6.62 5.91 5.01
N LEU A 160 5.99 4.98 5.72
CA LEU A 160 6.13 3.56 5.47
C LEU A 160 4.86 3.10 4.77
N GLN A 161 4.98 2.82 3.48
CA GLN A 161 3.89 2.26 2.72
C GLN A 161 3.75 0.77 3.01
N GLY A 162 2.56 0.23 2.75
CA GLY A 162 2.35 -1.19 2.87
C GLY A 162 1.14 -1.69 2.09
N LEU A 163 1.13 -3.00 1.90
CA LEU A 163 -0.03 -3.73 1.38
C LEU A 163 -0.10 -5.11 2.03
N VAL A 164 -1.33 -5.57 2.27
CA VAL A 164 -1.59 -6.94 2.70
C VAL A 164 -1.92 -7.78 1.47
N ASN A 165 -1.11 -8.80 1.22
CA ASN A 165 -1.29 -9.72 0.11
C ASN A 165 -2.35 -10.78 0.45
N LEU A 166 -3.34 -11.00 -0.41
CA LEU A 166 -4.49 -11.87 -0.10
C LEU A 166 -4.50 -13.21 -0.84
N LEU A 167 -3.78 -13.29 -1.96
CA LEU A 167 -3.66 -14.49 -2.80
C LEU A 167 -2.19 -14.90 -2.95
N PRO A 168 -1.87 -16.15 -3.35
CA PRO A 168 -0.49 -16.52 -3.67
C PRO A 168 0.14 -15.52 -4.65
N ASN A 169 1.36 -15.07 -4.37
CA ASN A 169 2.09 -14.14 -5.24
C ASN A 169 3.56 -14.55 -5.39
N GLY A 170 3.82 -15.41 -6.37
CA GLY A 170 5.14 -15.89 -6.74
C GLY A 170 5.94 -14.90 -7.59
N ALA A 171 7.05 -15.40 -8.14
CA ALA A 171 8.02 -14.61 -8.90
C ALA A 171 7.45 -14.06 -10.23
N ASP A 172 6.48 -14.77 -10.83
CA ASP A 172 5.88 -14.40 -12.12
C ASP A 172 4.43 -13.87 -12.00
N ASP A 173 3.85 -13.84 -10.80
CA ASP A 173 2.43 -13.51 -10.56
C ASP A 173 2.13 -12.00 -10.53
N GLY A 174 3.04 -11.17 -11.09
CA GLY A 174 2.93 -9.72 -11.04
C GLY A 174 2.96 -9.16 -9.61
N GLY A 175 2.78 -7.86 -9.42
CA GLY A 175 2.84 -7.21 -8.12
C GLY A 175 4.12 -6.41 -7.88
N LEU A 176 4.45 -6.17 -6.60
CA LEU A 176 5.45 -5.19 -6.16
C LEU A 176 6.87 -5.58 -6.58
N ILE A 177 7.53 -4.67 -7.31
CA ILE A 177 8.94 -4.72 -7.67
C ILE A 177 9.61 -3.48 -7.06
N VAL A 178 10.72 -3.67 -6.37
CA VAL A 178 11.44 -2.60 -5.65
C VAL A 178 12.92 -2.59 -6.01
N CYS A 179 13.53 -1.41 -6.03
CA CYS A 179 14.98 -1.26 -6.14
C CYS A 179 15.59 -1.30 -4.73
N LYS A 180 16.06 -2.48 -4.31
CA LYS A 180 16.52 -2.69 -2.93
C LYS A 180 17.73 -1.82 -2.60
N GLY A 181 17.71 -1.22 -1.40
CA GLY A 181 18.78 -0.37 -0.87
C GLY A 181 18.81 1.04 -1.44
N ALA A 182 18.06 1.33 -2.51
CA ALA A 182 18.06 2.63 -3.15
C ALA A 182 17.44 3.76 -2.30
N HIS A 183 16.66 3.43 -1.26
CA HIS A 183 16.16 4.40 -0.28
C HIS A 183 17.29 5.12 0.46
N LEU A 184 18.45 4.46 0.65
CA LEU A 184 19.65 5.04 1.25
C LEU A 184 20.36 6.03 0.32
N LEU A 185 20.13 5.91 -0.99
CA LEU A 185 20.71 6.78 -2.02
C LEU A 185 19.77 7.92 -2.42
N SER A 186 18.56 7.99 -1.86
CA SER A 186 17.50 8.92 -2.32
C SER A 186 17.97 10.39 -2.32
N GLU A 187 18.66 10.84 -1.27
CA GLU A 187 19.15 12.22 -1.21
C GLU A 187 20.25 12.50 -2.25
N GLU A 188 21.24 11.61 -2.39
CA GLU A 188 22.29 11.73 -3.41
C GLU A 188 21.68 11.72 -4.82
N PHE A 189 20.73 10.81 -5.06
CA PHE A 189 20.02 10.71 -6.32
C PHE A 189 19.33 12.02 -6.68
N HIS A 190 18.58 12.61 -5.75
CA HIS A 190 17.82 13.84 -6.01
C HIS A 190 18.72 15.05 -6.20
N GLU A 191 19.91 15.07 -5.62
CA GLU A 191 20.92 16.10 -5.89
C GLU A 191 21.54 15.93 -7.29
N VAL A 192 21.90 14.71 -7.68
CA VAL A 192 22.48 14.40 -9.01
C VAL A 192 21.49 14.73 -10.14
N PHE A 193 20.21 14.41 -9.95
CA PHE A 193 19.16 14.60 -10.96
C PHE A 193 18.29 15.85 -10.74
N LYS A 194 18.76 16.82 -9.94
CA LYS A 194 17.95 18.00 -9.59
C LYS A 194 17.51 18.84 -10.80
N ASP A 195 18.38 18.92 -11.80
CA ASP A 195 18.20 19.70 -13.03
C ASP A 195 17.64 18.87 -14.21
N GLU A 196 17.35 17.58 -13.99
CA GLU A 196 16.72 16.72 -15.00
C GLU A 196 15.24 17.12 -15.23
N GLU A 197 14.79 17.08 -16.48
CA GLU A 197 13.37 17.25 -16.79
C GLU A 197 12.53 16.17 -16.08
N ARG A 198 11.61 16.61 -15.23
CA ARG A 198 10.77 15.72 -14.41
C ARG A 198 9.72 15.04 -15.28
N ILE A 199 9.53 13.73 -15.08
CA ILE A 199 8.32 13.04 -15.54
C ILE A 199 7.12 13.71 -14.89
N TRP A 200 6.06 13.97 -15.68
CA TRP A 200 4.86 14.64 -15.19
C TRP A 200 4.27 13.92 -13.98
N SER A 201 3.89 14.71 -12.98
CA SER A 201 3.23 14.25 -11.77
C SER A 201 2.12 15.22 -11.38
N TRP A 202 1.03 14.68 -10.83
CA TRP A 202 -0.06 15.47 -10.29
C TRP A 202 0.19 15.94 -8.85
N THR A 203 1.18 15.38 -8.16
CA THR A 203 1.58 15.74 -6.80
C THR A 203 3.09 15.78 -6.64
N LYS A 204 3.59 16.61 -5.71
CA LYS A 204 5.01 16.66 -5.35
C LYS A 204 5.47 15.39 -4.65
N GLU A 205 4.55 14.66 -4.01
CA GLU A 205 4.86 13.41 -3.30
C GLU A 205 4.98 12.20 -4.25
N TRP A 206 5.14 12.42 -5.56
CA TRP A 206 5.43 11.35 -6.53
C TRP A 206 6.58 11.80 -7.43
N TYR A 207 7.58 10.94 -7.58
CA TYR A 207 8.73 11.17 -8.46
C TYR A 207 9.02 9.94 -9.31
N GLY A 208 8.95 10.11 -10.63
CA GLY A 208 9.26 9.06 -11.60
C GLY A 208 10.74 9.02 -11.97
N PHE A 209 11.27 7.82 -12.14
CA PHE A 209 12.67 7.60 -12.54
C PHE A 209 12.78 7.44 -14.07
N THR A 210 13.64 8.24 -14.69
CA THR A 210 14.01 8.11 -16.10
C THR A 210 14.93 6.90 -16.32
N ASP A 211 15.24 6.61 -17.58
CA ASP A 211 16.22 5.58 -17.94
C ASP A 211 17.61 5.89 -17.39
N ALA A 212 17.99 7.17 -17.39
CA ALA A 212 19.24 7.64 -16.81
C ALA A 212 19.27 7.41 -15.29
N GLY A 213 18.19 7.77 -14.59
CA GLY A 213 18.04 7.52 -13.15
C GLY A 213 18.09 6.03 -12.81
N ARG A 214 17.40 5.18 -13.58
CA ARG A 214 17.46 3.71 -13.41
C ARG A 214 18.86 3.17 -13.60
N LYS A 215 19.57 3.63 -14.64
CA LYS A 215 20.95 3.22 -14.91
C LYS A 215 21.89 3.65 -13.78
N TRP A 216 21.72 4.86 -13.25
CA TRP A 216 22.52 5.34 -12.13
C TRP A 216 22.36 4.48 -10.88
N LEU A 217 21.13 4.08 -10.54
CA LEU A 217 20.88 3.15 -9.43
C LEU A 217 21.54 1.78 -9.67
N GLN A 218 21.48 1.26 -10.90
CA GLN A 218 22.15 0.02 -11.28
C GLN A 218 23.69 0.14 -11.15
N ASP A 219 24.27 1.25 -11.59
CA ASP A 219 25.72 1.51 -11.51
C ASP A 219 26.18 1.68 -10.05
N LYS A 220 25.28 2.09 -9.14
CA LYS A 220 25.48 2.09 -7.68
C LYS A 220 25.30 0.70 -7.04
N GLY A 221 24.96 -0.32 -7.81
CA GLY A 221 24.80 -1.70 -7.35
C GLY A 221 23.40 -2.04 -6.82
N CYS A 222 22.40 -1.19 -7.01
CA CYS A 222 21.02 -1.49 -6.61
C CYS A 222 20.34 -2.45 -7.60
N GLU A 223 19.51 -3.36 -7.07
CA GLU A 223 18.82 -4.38 -7.87
C GLU A 223 17.30 -4.22 -7.78
N TRP A 224 16.64 -4.32 -8.94
CA TRP A 224 15.18 -4.41 -9.02
C TRP A 224 14.71 -5.84 -8.72
N THR A 225 14.10 -6.03 -7.55
CA THR A 225 13.65 -7.34 -7.06
C THR A 225 12.13 -7.42 -7.05
N LYS A 226 11.57 -8.50 -7.62
CA LYS A 226 10.17 -8.86 -7.43
C LYS A 226 9.96 -9.43 -6.03
N ILE A 227 9.09 -8.81 -5.24
CA ILE A 227 8.77 -9.29 -3.89
C ILE A 227 7.68 -10.37 -3.97
N THR A 228 7.97 -11.57 -3.47
CA THR A 228 7.02 -12.68 -3.38
C THR A 228 6.34 -12.73 -2.02
N ALA A 229 5.10 -13.20 -1.97
CA ALA A 229 4.31 -13.24 -0.75
C ALA A 229 3.26 -14.36 -0.74
N GLU A 230 2.96 -14.84 0.45
CA GLU A 230 1.86 -15.76 0.72
C GLU A 230 0.59 -14.98 1.11
N PRO A 231 -0.60 -15.58 0.99
CA PRO A 231 -1.83 -15.02 1.55
C PRO A 231 -1.66 -14.68 3.03
N GLY A 232 -1.86 -13.40 3.35
CA GLY A 232 -1.81 -12.83 4.68
C GLY A 232 -0.47 -12.20 5.07
N ASP A 233 0.54 -12.27 4.21
CA ASP A 233 1.77 -11.51 4.41
C ASP A 233 1.52 -10.02 4.20
N LEU A 234 2.20 -9.19 5.01
CA LEU A 234 2.25 -7.74 4.85
C LEU A 234 3.59 -7.37 4.21
N LEU A 235 3.53 -6.66 3.07
CA LEU A 235 4.70 -6.07 2.44
C LEU A 235 4.78 -4.62 2.90
N LEU A 236 5.97 -4.21 3.33
CA LEU A 236 6.26 -2.85 3.79
C LEU A 236 7.41 -2.28 2.96
N TRP A 237 7.35 -1.01 2.62
CA TRP A 237 8.47 -0.32 2.00
C TRP A 237 8.53 1.16 2.39
N ASP A 238 9.75 1.65 2.54
CA ASP A 238 10.03 3.07 2.75
C ASP A 238 9.59 3.87 1.52
N SER A 239 8.91 5.01 1.71
CA SER A 239 8.43 5.87 0.62
C SER A 239 9.53 6.38 -0.31
N ARG A 240 10.79 6.35 0.11
CA ARG A 240 11.97 6.66 -0.70
C ARG A 240 12.41 5.51 -1.62
N THR A 241 11.94 4.28 -1.37
CA THR A 241 12.31 3.10 -2.15
C THR A 241 11.70 3.19 -3.54
N PRO A 242 12.49 3.23 -4.63
CA PRO A 242 11.98 3.17 -5.98
C PRO A 242 11.23 1.85 -6.19
N HIS A 243 10.00 1.92 -6.69
CA HIS A 243 9.14 0.76 -6.85
C HIS A 243 8.16 0.93 -8.01
N TYR A 244 7.52 -0.16 -8.39
CA TYR A 244 6.38 -0.21 -9.32
C TYR A 244 5.70 -1.57 -9.21
N ASN A 245 4.62 -1.78 -9.97
CA ASN A 245 4.03 -3.11 -10.14
C ASN A 245 3.92 -3.50 -11.61
N LEU A 246 3.83 -4.81 -11.85
CA LEU A 246 3.49 -5.37 -13.16
C LEU A 246 2.32 -6.33 -13.05
N SER A 247 1.65 -6.56 -14.18
CA SER A 247 0.62 -7.59 -14.30
C SER A 247 1.23 -9.00 -14.26
N SER A 248 0.42 -9.98 -13.85
CA SER A 248 0.83 -11.39 -13.80
C SER A 248 1.16 -11.93 -15.18
N LYS A 249 2.24 -12.72 -15.28
CA LYS A 249 2.60 -13.52 -16.46
C LYS A 249 2.05 -14.95 -16.39
N THR A 250 1.43 -15.32 -15.28
CA THR A 250 0.84 -16.64 -15.03
C THR A 250 -0.68 -16.55 -15.14
N SER A 251 -1.40 -17.55 -14.60
CA SER A 251 -2.85 -17.55 -14.44
C SER A 251 -3.31 -17.18 -13.04
N GLN A 252 -2.40 -16.79 -12.14
CA GLN A 252 -2.71 -16.41 -10.76
C GLN A 252 -3.21 -14.96 -10.68
N PRO A 253 -4.44 -14.70 -10.17
CA PRO A 253 -4.87 -13.36 -9.80
C PRO A 253 -4.11 -12.85 -8.58
N ARG A 254 -4.01 -11.52 -8.48
CA ARG A 254 -3.36 -10.82 -7.38
C ARG A 254 -4.33 -9.85 -6.74
N PHE A 255 -4.75 -10.15 -5.51
CA PHE A 255 -5.53 -9.24 -4.70
C PHE A 255 -4.70 -8.73 -3.53
N CYS A 256 -4.72 -7.41 -3.30
CA CYS A 256 -4.14 -6.83 -2.09
C CYS A 256 -4.89 -5.58 -1.67
N VAL A 257 -4.87 -5.31 -0.36
CA VAL A 257 -5.38 -4.06 0.21
C VAL A 257 -4.18 -3.19 0.57
N TYR A 258 -4.15 -1.95 0.09
CA TYR A 258 -3.12 -1.01 0.49
C TYR A 258 -3.38 -0.52 1.91
N THR A 259 -2.34 -0.57 2.74
CA THR A 259 -2.41 -0.25 4.16
C THR A 259 -1.17 0.52 4.56
N CYS A 260 -1.31 1.83 4.71
CA CYS A 260 -0.25 2.71 5.21
C CYS A 260 -0.70 3.34 6.53
N TYR A 261 0.20 3.46 7.49
CA TYR A 261 -0.11 4.01 8.82
C TYR A 261 0.88 5.10 9.18
N MET A 262 0.44 5.99 10.07
CA MET A 262 1.23 7.11 10.55
C MET A 262 0.87 7.39 12.01
N PRO A 263 1.82 7.84 12.84
CA PRO A 263 1.53 8.36 14.17
C PRO A 263 0.47 9.46 14.13
N VAL A 264 -0.48 9.45 15.06
CA VAL A 264 -1.45 10.54 15.23
C VAL A 264 -0.73 11.88 15.42
N ALA A 265 0.40 11.88 16.13
CA ALA A 265 1.21 13.06 16.39
C ALA A 265 1.76 13.75 15.13
N ASP A 266 1.77 13.06 13.99
CA ASP A 266 2.24 13.60 12.71
C ASP A 266 1.09 14.18 11.85
N ALA A 267 -0.16 14.09 12.33
CA ALA A 267 -1.33 14.67 11.68
C ALA A 267 -1.73 15.99 12.36
N SER A 268 -2.07 17.00 11.55
CA SER A 268 -2.69 18.22 12.07
C SER A 268 -4.16 18.01 12.41
N GLU A 269 -4.73 18.91 13.23
CA GLU A 269 -6.18 18.90 13.52
C GLU A 269 -7.02 19.00 12.24
N GLU A 270 -6.62 19.87 11.30
CA GLU A 270 -7.26 20.02 10.00
C GLU A 270 -7.24 18.70 9.20
N GLN A 271 -6.11 18.00 9.18
CA GLN A 271 -5.97 16.70 8.54
C GLN A 271 -6.87 15.64 9.17
N LEU A 272 -7.00 15.62 10.50
CA LEU A 272 -7.93 14.72 11.20
C LEU A 272 -9.39 15.05 10.87
N LEU A 273 -9.76 16.33 10.72
CA LEU A 273 -11.09 16.75 10.29
C LEU A 273 -11.37 16.36 8.82
N THR A 274 -10.42 16.55 7.91
CA THR A 274 -10.50 16.07 6.52
C THR A 274 -10.68 14.56 6.49
N LYS A 275 -9.95 13.84 7.34
CA LYS A 275 -10.05 12.38 7.47
C LYS A 275 -11.42 11.95 7.99
N LYS A 276 -11.98 12.65 8.98
CA LYS A 276 -13.36 12.41 9.44
C LYS A 276 -14.36 12.57 8.30
N MET A 277 -14.28 13.66 7.53
CA MET A 277 -15.13 13.87 6.36
C MET A 277 -14.97 12.71 5.36
N ALA A 278 -13.74 12.35 5.02
CA ALA A 278 -13.49 11.26 4.06
C ALA A 278 -14.05 9.93 4.55
N PHE A 279 -14.01 9.66 5.87
CA PHE A 279 -14.63 8.48 6.45
C PHE A 279 -16.16 8.51 6.35
N GLU A 280 -16.79 9.61 6.74
CA GLU A 280 -18.25 9.78 6.79
C GLU A 280 -18.87 9.80 5.39
N GLU A 281 -18.19 10.38 4.42
CA GLU A 281 -18.61 10.45 3.01
C GLU A 281 -18.08 9.28 2.17
N THR A 282 -17.35 8.34 2.77
CA THR A 282 -16.75 7.16 2.12
C THR A 282 -15.82 7.52 0.94
N LYS A 283 -15.11 8.64 1.07
CA LYS A 283 -14.15 9.13 0.08
C LYS A 283 -12.80 8.44 0.27
N MET A 284 -12.22 8.01 -0.84
CA MET A 284 -10.86 7.48 -0.88
C MET A 284 -9.84 8.58 -0.57
N THR A 285 -8.71 8.21 0.01
CA THR A 285 -7.51 9.06 0.11
C THR A 285 -6.35 8.40 -0.64
N THR A 286 -5.25 9.10 -0.81
CA THR A 286 -3.99 8.44 -1.19
C THR A 286 -3.45 7.57 -0.06
N HIS A 287 -2.28 6.96 -0.28
CA HIS A 287 -1.54 6.21 0.74
C HIS A 287 -1.17 7.07 1.97
N TRP A 288 -1.20 8.41 1.90
CA TRP A 288 -0.89 9.26 3.05
C TRP A 288 -1.97 9.15 4.14
N PRO A 289 -1.67 8.63 5.35
CA PRO A 289 -2.70 8.30 6.34
C PRO A 289 -3.44 9.50 6.93
N ASN A 290 -2.80 10.67 6.91
CA ASN A 290 -3.34 11.95 7.35
C ASN A 290 -4.30 12.59 6.33
N ALA A 291 -4.71 11.88 5.27
CA ALA A 291 -5.64 12.37 4.25
C ALA A 291 -5.17 13.68 3.57
N MET A 292 -3.87 13.84 3.35
CA MET A 292 -3.29 14.99 2.63
C MET A 292 -3.98 15.26 1.29
N HIS A 293 -4.43 14.19 0.62
CA HIS A 293 -5.21 14.26 -0.59
C HIS A 293 -6.42 13.32 -0.49
N VAL A 294 -7.61 13.89 -0.57
CA VAL A 294 -8.86 13.15 -0.82
C VAL A 294 -8.99 12.97 -2.32
N VAL A 295 -9.30 11.75 -2.75
CA VAL A 295 -9.36 11.37 -4.16
C VAL A 295 -10.80 11.23 -4.58
N GLU A 296 -11.22 12.05 -5.54
CA GLU A 296 -12.53 11.98 -6.18
C GLU A 296 -12.33 11.85 -7.68
N LEU A 297 -12.16 10.62 -8.14
CA LEU A 297 -12.03 10.31 -9.55
C LEU A 297 -13.40 9.94 -10.12
N PRO A 298 -13.81 10.53 -11.25
CA PRO A 298 -14.98 10.04 -11.95
C PRO A 298 -14.70 8.61 -12.43
N VAL A 299 -15.68 7.74 -12.22
CA VAL A 299 -15.63 6.37 -12.69
C VAL A 299 -16.35 6.31 -14.02
N TYR A 300 -15.65 5.89 -15.07
CA TYR A 300 -16.18 5.86 -16.42
C TYR A 300 -16.28 4.44 -16.96
N ARG A 301 -17.30 4.19 -17.77
CA ARG A 301 -17.48 2.99 -18.58
C ARG A 301 -17.77 3.41 -20.00
N ASN A 302 -16.90 3.01 -20.93
CA ASN A 302 -17.02 3.37 -22.35
C ASN A 302 -17.09 4.89 -22.63
N GLY A 303 -16.42 5.69 -21.79
CA GLY A 303 -16.36 7.15 -21.94
C GLY A 303 -17.49 7.91 -21.24
N GLU A 304 -18.48 7.22 -20.68
CA GLU A 304 -19.61 7.81 -19.95
C GLU A 304 -19.55 7.46 -18.46
N PRO A 305 -20.16 8.27 -17.56
CA PRO A 305 -20.22 7.94 -16.14
C PRO A 305 -20.76 6.52 -15.92
N ASP A 306 -20.03 5.70 -15.15
CA ASP A 306 -20.40 4.30 -14.96
C ASP A 306 -21.73 4.21 -14.18
N PRO A 307 -22.82 3.67 -14.78
CA PRO A 307 -24.12 3.56 -14.13
C PRO A 307 -24.12 2.61 -12.92
N TYR A 308 -23.07 1.79 -12.77
CA TYR A 308 -22.89 0.88 -11.65
C TYR A 308 -22.01 1.47 -10.53
N ASN A 309 -21.61 2.75 -10.64
CA ASN A 309 -20.82 3.40 -9.61
C ASN A 309 -21.53 3.36 -8.24
N ARG A 310 -20.76 3.17 -7.18
CA ARG A 310 -21.25 3.11 -5.79
C ARG A 310 -20.59 4.24 -5.00
N HIS A 311 -21.41 4.99 -4.27
CA HIS A 311 -20.96 6.07 -3.38
C HIS A 311 -20.95 5.65 -1.90
N SER A 312 -21.15 4.37 -1.63
CA SER A 312 -21.11 3.77 -0.29
C SER A 312 -20.80 2.27 -0.41
N PRO A 313 -20.21 1.66 0.62
CA PRO A 313 -19.91 0.23 0.61
C PRO A 313 -21.20 -0.59 0.64
N ARG A 314 -21.17 -1.82 0.09
CA ARG A 314 -22.35 -2.71 0.06
C ARG A 314 -22.88 -3.08 1.45
N LYS A 315 -22.00 -3.06 2.44
CA LYS A 315 -22.31 -3.32 3.86
C LYS A 315 -21.74 -2.17 4.69
N PRO A 316 -22.44 -1.74 5.76
CA PRO A 316 -21.88 -0.76 6.69
C PRO A 316 -20.53 -1.22 7.26
N VAL A 317 -19.61 -0.28 7.41
CA VAL A 317 -18.28 -0.53 7.98
C VAL A 317 -18.40 -1.14 9.38
N GLN A 318 -17.70 -2.25 9.62
CA GLN A 318 -17.66 -2.92 10.93
C GLN A 318 -16.32 -2.65 11.60
N LEU A 319 -16.29 -1.64 12.49
CA LEU A 319 -15.08 -1.25 13.21
C LEU A 319 -15.00 -1.95 14.57
N SER A 320 -13.83 -2.52 14.85
CA SER A 320 -13.39 -2.79 16.22
C SER A 320 -13.05 -1.46 16.93
N GLU A 321 -12.84 -1.49 18.25
CA GLU A 321 -12.31 -0.32 18.98
C GLU A 321 -10.99 0.16 18.34
N ARG A 322 -10.11 -0.78 17.97
CA ARG A 322 -8.87 -0.46 17.28
C ARG A 322 -9.13 0.17 15.91
N GLY A 323 -10.06 -0.40 15.14
CA GLY A 323 -10.50 0.15 13.85
C GLY A 323 -11.01 1.59 13.97
N PHE A 324 -11.77 1.91 15.02
CA PHE A 324 -12.25 3.27 15.27
C PHE A 324 -11.11 4.24 15.58
N LYS A 325 -10.11 3.84 16.39
CA LYS A 325 -8.90 4.65 16.61
C LYS A 325 -8.16 4.95 15.30
N LEU A 326 -8.01 3.94 14.44
CA LEU A 326 -7.33 4.08 13.15
C LEU A 326 -7.99 5.08 12.20
N THR A 327 -9.28 5.42 12.39
CA THR A 327 -9.95 6.47 11.62
C THR A 327 -9.39 7.87 11.89
N GLY A 328 -8.72 8.09 13.03
CA GLY A 328 -8.30 9.41 13.49
C GLY A 328 -9.38 10.21 14.21
N ILE A 329 -10.66 9.84 14.07
CA ILE A 329 -11.80 10.56 14.67
C ILE A 329 -11.69 10.69 16.20
N PRO A 330 -11.30 9.65 16.96
CA PRO A 330 -11.18 9.76 18.42
C PRO A 330 -10.12 10.73 18.91
N TYR A 331 -9.20 11.17 18.04
CA TYR A 331 -8.10 12.06 18.36
C TYR A 331 -8.40 13.53 18.06
N ILE A 332 -9.56 13.82 17.47
CA ILE A 332 -10.03 15.19 17.20
C ILE A 332 -10.35 15.87 18.53
N LYS A 333 -9.81 17.07 18.72
CA LYS A 333 -10.05 17.86 19.94
C LYS A 333 -11.48 18.36 19.94
N ALA A 334 -12.12 18.33 21.10
CA ALA A 334 -13.42 18.98 21.27
C ALA A 334 -13.28 20.48 20.92
N ALA A 335 -14.25 21.01 20.17
CA ALA A 335 -14.34 22.45 19.95
C ALA A 335 -14.48 23.14 21.31
N VAL A 336 -13.55 24.05 21.61
CA VAL A 336 -13.54 24.86 22.84
C VAL A 336 -14.58 25.96 22.76
#